data_AF-A0A2S6IC77-F1
#
_entry.id   AF-A0A2S6IC77-F1
#
_cell.length_a   1.000
_cell.length_b   1.000
_cell.length_c   1.000
_cell.angle_alpha   90.00
_cell.angle_beta   90.00
_cell.angle_gamma   90.00
#
_symmetry.space_group_name_H-M   'P 1'
#
loop_
_entity.id
_entity.type
_entity.pdbx_description
1 polymer ?
#
loop_
_entity_poly.entity_id
_entity_poly.type
_entity_poly.pdbx_seq_one_letter_code
_entity_poly.pdbx_strand_id
1 'polypeptide(L)'
;MSARSSRGLRYLRPRDVPGYAEARAQGRTPQVPVLPPPLLPGLTAHQMFVRALLKCAIVFPLTLVVIDLIAEPGPSGDTLPWLGLPVMMAPFVLAWRWGVAVGRRNIEELQHGYTTHVQVFGQFHIGGGSHVRDTDAGPPWDYSGTWVLLRDGRVKSAPQPGYDPPGLYPSPARPGAYELWTGASWTGYYPT
;
A
#
# COMPACT_ATOMS: atom_id res chain seq x y z
N MET A 1 21.62 13.81 -7.62
CA MET A 1 20.93 13.23 -8.78
C MET A 1 20.13 14.32 -9.48
N SER A 2 20.39 14.56 -10.78
CA SER A 2 19.69 15.57 -11.58
C SER A 2 18.23 15.15 -11.87
N ALA A 3 17.29 16.09 -11.86
CA ALA A 3 15.86 15.88 -12.14
C ALA A 3 15.56 15.28 -13.54
N ARG A 4 16.56 15.24 -14.44
CA ARG A 4 16.46 14.52 -15.74
C ARG A 4 16.58 13.00 -15.60
N SER A 5 17.32 12.52 -14.60
CA SER A 5 17.53 11.08 -14.35
C SER A 5 16.29 10.44 -13.70
N SER A 6 15.54 11.18 -12.88
CA SER A 6 14.33 10.67 -12.20
C SER A 6 13.17 10.33 -13.13
N ARG A 7 12.97 11.10 -14.22
CA ARG A 7 11.88 10.83 -15.17
C ARG A 7 12.12 9.59 -16.02
N GLY A 8 13.37 9.26 -16.35
CA GLY A 8 13.70 8.05 -17.11
C GLY A 8 13.50 6.78 -16.31
N LEU A 9 13.83 6.81 -15.01
CA LEU A 9 13.70 5.66 -14.11
C LEU A 9 12.23 5.30 -13.83
N ARG A 10 11.33 6.29 -13.88
CA ARG A 10 9.89 6.13 -13.58
C ARG A 10 9.18 5.06 -14.41
N TYR A 11 9.53 4.95 -15.70
CA TYR A 11 8.90 4.00 -16.63
C TYR A 11 9.82 2.84 -17.02
N LEU A 12 11.00 2.75 -16.41
CA LEU A 12 11.88 1.62 -16.62
C LEU A 12 11.18 0.37 -16.11
N ARG A 13 10.95 -0.62 -16.99
CA ARG A 13 10.20 -1.81 -16.59
C ARG A 13 11.03 -2.64 -15.61
N PRO A 14 10.42 -3.34 -14.64
CA PRO A 14 11.14 -4.18 -13.70
C PRO A 14 12.11 -5.16 -14.35
N ARG A 15 11.72 -5.76 -15.49
CA ARG A 15 12.55 -6.72 -16.23
C ARG A 15 13.85 -6.14 -16.79
N ASP A 16 13.92 -4.82 -16.98
CA ASP A 16 15.07 -4.12 -17.52
C ASP A 16 16.03 -3.63 -16.41
N VAL A 17 15.67 -3.83 -15.13
CA VAL A 17 16.48 -3.41 -13.99
C VAL A 17 17.58 -4.46 -13.70
N PRO A 18 18.84 -4.02 -13.49
CA PRO A 18 19.91 -4.92 -13.06
C PRO A 18 19.54 -5.75 -11.84
N GLY A 19 19.83 -7.04 -11.87
CA GLY A 19 19.51 -7.98 -10.79
C GLY A 19 18.09 -8.58 -10.87
N TYR A 20 17.25 -8.15 -11.81
CA TYR A 20 15.91 -8.73 -11.99
C TYR A 20 15.94 -10.24 -12.24
N ALA A 21 16.78 -10.70 -13.17
CA ALA A 21 16.84 -12.12 -13.54
C ALA A 21 17.23 -13.00 -12.35
N GLU A 22 18.20 -12.55 -11.54
CA GLU A 22 18.62 -13.23 -10.31
C GLU A 22 17.51 -13.22 -9.25
N ALA A 23 16.91 -12.05 -8.98
CA ALA A 23 15.81 -11.93 -8.02
C ALA A 23 14.61 -12.80 -8.41
N ARG A 24 14.30 -12.88 -9.71
CA ARG A 24 13.24 -13.74 -10.24
C ARG A 24 13.57 -15.22 -10.06
N ALA A 25 14.80 -15.64 -10.38
CA ALA A 25 15.23 -17.02 -10.18
C ALA A 25 15.20 -17.44 -8.70
N GLN A 26 15.44 -16.50 -7.78
CA GLN A 26 15.37 -16.71 -6.33
C GLN A 26 13.95 -16.60 -5.75
N GLY A 27 12.92 -16.37 -6.57
CA GLY A 27 11.54 -16.21 -6.09
C GLY A 27 11.29 -14.93 -5.29
N ARG A 28 12.15 -13.91 -5.41
CA ARG A 28 12.08 -12.63 -4.65
C ARG A 28 11.28 -11.53 -5.36
N THR A 29 10.87 -11.77 -6.59
CA THR A 29 9.90 -10.95 -7.33
C THR A 29 8.51 -11.60 -7.27
N PRO A 30 7.42 -10.87 -7.58
CA PRO A 30 6.10 -11.46 -7.69
C PRO A 30 6.09 -12.70 -8.58
N GLN A 31 5.58 -13.80 -8.03
CA GLN A 31 5.47 -15.08 -8.74
C GLN A 31 4.03 -15.28 -9.16
N VAL A 32 3.71 -15.02 -10.43
CA VAL A 32 2.36 -15.18 -10.97
C VAL A 32 2.24 -16.56 -11.62
N PRO A 33 1.57 -17.53 -10.98
CA PRO A 33 1.36 -18.85 -11.56
C PRO A 33 0.37 -18.81 -12.73
N VAL A 34 0.45 -19.85 -13.58
CA VAL A 34 -0.45 -20.05 -14.73
C VAL A 34 -1.90 -20.30 -14.30
N LEU A 35 -2.12 -20.89 -13.13
CA LEU A 35 -3.42 -21.10 -12.52
C LEU A 35 -3.59 -20.16 -11.32
N PRO A 36 -4.81 -19.74 -10.97
CA PRO A 36 -5.02 -18.86 -9.83
C PRO A 36 -4.48 -19.49 -8.54
N PRO A 37 -3.62 -18.79 -7.78
CA PRO A 37 -3.08 -19.32 -6.54
C PRO A 37 -4.16 -19.39 -5.45
N PRO A 38 -4.01 -20.29 -4.47
CA PRO A 38 -4.87 -20.28 -3.28
C PRO A 38 -4.65 -18.99 -2.48
N LEU A 39 -5.67 -18.59 -1.71
CA LEU A 39 -5.53 -17.47 -0.79
C LEU A 39 -4.50 -17.80 0.30
N LEU A 40 -3.64 -16.83 0.60
CA LEU A 40 -2.78 -16.86 1.77
C LEU A 40 -3.61 -17.03 3.05
N PRO A 41 -3.09 -17.76 4.05
CA PRO A 41 -3.80 -17.97 5.32
C PRO A 41 -4.09 -16.64 6.02
N GLY A 42 -5.22 -16.58 6.72
CA GLY A 42 -5.67 -15.39 7.45
C GLY A 42 -6.59 -14.48 6.65
N LEU A 43 -6.65 -13.21 7.04
CA LEU A 43 -7.50 -12.21 6.37
C LEU A 43 -6.89 -11.77 5.05
N THR A 44 -7.73 -11.59 4.05
CA THR A 44 -7.35 -10.96 2.78
C THR A 44 -7.15 -9.46 2.95
N ALA A 45 -6.36 -8.83 2.06
CA ALA A 45 -6.17 -7.39 2.03
C ALA A 45 -7.51 -6.64 1.95
N HIS A 46 -8.45 -7.16 1.13
CA HIS A 46 -9.79 -6.61 1.03
C HIS A 46 -10.56 -6.68 2.36
N GLN A 47 -10.54 -7.83 3.04
CA GLN A 47 -11.21 -7.98 4.34
C GLN A 47 -10.58 -7.06 5.40
N MET A 48 -9.25 -6.92 5.39
CA MET A 48 -8.54 -6.00 6.29
C MET A 48 -8.94 -4.55 6.00
N PHE A 49 -9.04 -4.16 4.73
CA PHE A 49 -9.48 -2.83 4.32
C PHE A 49 -10.90 -2.52 4.79
N VAL A 50 -11.86 -3.43 4.54
CA VAL A 50 -13.25 -3.27 5.01
C VAL A 50 -13.30 -3.17 6.53
N ARG A 51 -12.55 -4.01 7.25
CA ARG A 51 -12.48 -3.92 8.72
C ARG A 51 -11.86 -2.60 9.19
N ALA A 52 -10.85 -2.08 8.50
CA ALA A 52 -10.26 -0.79 8.81
C ALA A 52 -11.27 0.35 8.62
N LEU A 53 -12.02 0.34 7.51
CA LEU A 53 -13.10 1.31 7.26
C LEU A 53 -14.17 1.28 8.35
N LEU A 54 -14.64 0.09 8.73
CA LEU A 54 -15.62 -0.07 9.80
C LEU A 54 -15.10 0.45 11.14
N LYS A 55 -13.84 0.17 11.47
CA LYS A 55 -13.21 0.69 12.68
C LYS A 55 -13.07 2.21 12.64
N CYS A 56 -12.68 2.81 11.50
CA CYS A 56 -12.66 4.26 11.34
C CYS A 56 -14.05 4.86 11.54
N ALA A 57 -15.08 4.26 10.95
CA ALA A 57 -16.46 4.72 11.07
C ALA A 57 -16.98 4.70 12.53
N ILE A 58 -16.39 3.88 13.40
CA ILE A 58 -16.72 3.82 14.84
C ILE A 58 -15.83 4.76 15.65
N VAL A 59 -14.51 4.76 15.41
CA VAL A 59 -13.55 5.53 16.21
C VAL A 59 -13.74 7.03 16.01
N PHE A 60 -13.97 7.51 14.79
CA PHE A 60 -14.19 8.94 14.55
C PHE A 60 -15.35 9.53 15.36
N PRO A 61 -16.59 9.01 15.31
CA PRO A 61 -17.69 9.56 16.11
C PRO A 61 -17.46 9.39 17.61
N LEU A 62 -16.84 8.28 18.05
CA LEU A 62 -16.49 8.11 19.46
C LEU A 62 -15.50 9.18 19.94
N THR A 63 -14.51 9.52 19.11
CA THR A 63 -13.58 10.62 19.41
C THR A 63 -14.30 11.95 19.53
N LEU A 64 -15.28 12.24 18.67
CA LEU A 64 -16.07 13.48 18.76
C LEU A 64 -16.89 13.54 20.05
N VAL A 65 -17.53 12.43 20.47
CA VAL A 65 -18.24 12.35 21.75
C VAL A 65 -17.29 12.57 22.93
N VAL A 66 -16.10 11.96 22.91
CA VAL A 66 -15.10 12.15 23.97
C VAL A 66 -14.62 13.60 24.02
N ILE A 67 -14.42 14.25 22.88
CA ILE A 67 -14.05 15.68 22.83
C ILE A 67 -15.16 16.54 23.45
N ASP A 68 -16.43 16.28 23.10
CA ASP A 68 -17.58 17.01 23.64
C ASP A 68 -17.69 16.88 25.16
N LEU A 69 -17.54 15.65 25.68
CA LEU A 69 -17.56 15.37 27.13
C LEU A 69 -16.39 16.01 27.89
N ILE A 70 -15.22 16.17 27.25
CA ILE A 70 -14.04 16.83 27.86
C ILE A 70 -14.13 18.35 27.75
N ALA A 71 -14.89 18.88 26.79
CA ALA A 71 -15.08 20.30 26.56
C ALA A 71 -16.03 20.96 27.57
N GLU A 72 -16.67 20.20 28.47
CA GLU A 72 -17.46 20.78 29.55
C GLU A 72 -16.58 21.68 30.44
N PRO A 73 -16.95 22.95 30.65
CA PRO A 73 -16.10 23.93 31.30
C PRO A 73 -16.00 23.63 32.81
N GLY A 74 -14.91 22.99 33.21
CA GLY A 74 -14.50 22.95 34.62
C GLY A 74 -14.12 24.34 35.15
N PRO A 75 -14.25 24.62 36.47
CA PRO A 75 -14.04 25.95 37.05
C PRO A 75 -12.59 26.49 36.98
N SER A 76 -11.64 25.71 36.48
CA SER A 76 -10.22 26.03 36.40
C SER A 76 -9.70 25.80 34.98
N GLY A 77 -9.69 26.87 34.19
CA GLY A 77 -9.43 26.91 32.74
C GLY A 77 -8.03 26.52 32.24
N ASP A 78 -7.23 25.78 33.01
CA ASP A 78 -5.82 25.48 32.68
C ASP A 78 -5.52 24.01 32.35
N THR A 79 -6.49 23.09 32.44
CA THR A 79 -6.24 21.64 32.23
C THR A 79 -6.62 21.11 30.84
N LEU A 80 -7.28 21.91 29.99
CA LEU A 80 -7.87 21.44 28.73
C LEU A 80 -6.91 21.19 27.54
N PRO A 81 -5.78 21.89 27.33
CA PRO A 81 -5.09 21.82 26.04
C PRO A 81 -4.21 20.56 25.85
N TRP A 82 -3.74 19.91 26.91
CA TRP A 82 -2.77 18.81 26.80
C TRP A 82 -3.41 17.43 26.58
N LEU A 83 -4.64 17.20 27.04
CA LEU A 83 -5.39 15.96 26.79
C LEU A 83 -6.14 15.97 25.46
N GLY A 84 -6.56 17.14 24.99
CA GLY A 84 -7.31 17.27 23.73
C GLY A 84 -6.51 16.85 22.50
N LEU A 85 -5.21 17.19 22.44
CA LEU A 85 -4.37 16.88 21.28
C LEU A 85 -4.17 15.36 21.08
N PRO A 86 -3.80 14.55 22.09
CA PRO A 86 -3.72 13.09 21.96
C PRO A 86 -5.05 12.46 21.52
N VAL A 87 -6.17 12.90 22.10
CA VAL A 87 -7.52 12.39 21.76
C VAL A 87 -7.86 12.71 20.30
N MET A 88 -7.57 13.94 19.84
CA MET A 88 -7.75 14.33 18.45
C MET A 88 -6.85 13.55 17.48
N MET A 89 -5.61 13.24 17.86
CA MET A 89 -4.66 12.52 17.01
C MET A 89 -4.89 11.01 16.97
N ALA A 90 -5.54 10.44 17.99
CA ALA A 90 -5.82 9.01 18.08
C ALA A 90 -6.49 8.39 16.83
N PRO A 91 -7.59 8.95 16.26
CA PRO A 91 -8.21 8.39 15.05
C PRO A 91 -7.24 8.39 13.86
N PHE A 92 -6.43 9.42 13.69
CA PHE A 92 -5.45 9.50 12.61
C PHE A 92 -4.35 8.46 12.78
N VAL A 93 -3.81 8.29 13.99
CA VAL A 93 -2.79 7.28 14.29
C VAL A 93 -3.34 5.86 14.11
N LEU A 94 -4.60 5.62 14.47
CA LEU A 94 -5.23 4.30 14.30
C LEU A 94 -5.52 4.00 12.83
N ALA A 95 -6.13 4.94 12.10
CA ALA A 95 -6.35 4.84 10.67
C ALA A 95 -5.03 4.61 9.92
N TRP A 96 -3.99 5.34 10.32
CA TRP A 96 -2.62 5.18 9.85
C TRP A 96 -2.12 3.73 10.02
N ARG A 97 -2.17 3.21 11.24
CA ARG A 97 -1.70 1.85 11.56
C ARG A 97 -2.47 0.77 10.79
N TRP A 98 -3.78 0.94 10.64
CA TRP A 98 -4.59 -0.01 9.86
C TRP A 98 -4.28 0.08 8.37
N GLY A 99 -4.07 1.28 7.82
CA GLY A 99 -3.63 1.47 6.44
C GLY A 99 -2.33 0.74 6.13
N VAL A 100 -1.31 0.87 7.00
CA VAL A 100 -0.04 0.13 6.88
C VAL A 100 -0.26 -1.39 6.89
N ALA A 101 -1.13 -1.88 7.77
CA ALA A 101 -1.41 -3.31 7.85
C ALA A 101 -2.09 -3.84 6.57
N VAL A 102 -3.03 -3.07 6.01
CA VAL A 102 -3.66 -3.38 4.71
C VAL A 102 -2.62 -3.38 3.59
N GLY A 103 -1.75 -2.36 3.55
CA GLY A 103 -0.70 -2.24 2.55
C GLY A 103 0.29 -3.40 2.59
N ARG A 104 0.76 -3.77 3.79
CA ARG A 104 1.63 -4.94 3.98
C ARG A 104 0.97 -6.21 3.47
N ARG A 105 -0.29 -6.45 3.84
CA ARG A 105 -1.02 -7.62 3.37
C ARG A 105 -1.20 -7.60 1.85
N ASN A 106 -1.52 -6.45 1.27
CA ASN A 106 -1.66 -6.33 -0.18
C ASN A 106 -0.34 -6.66 -0.90
N ILE A 107 0.79 -6.18 -0.39
CA ILE A 107 2.12 -6.51 -0.93
C ILE A 107 2.42 -8.01 -0.80
N GLU A 108 2.08 -8.64 0.33
CA GLU A 108 2.22 -10.10 0.50
C GLU A 108 1.40 -10.89 -0.53
N GLU A 109 0.14 -10.50 -0.75
CA GLU A 109 -0.72 -11.11 -1.78
C GLU A 109 -0.07 -10.96 -3.16
N LEU A 110 0.39 -9.73 -3.49
CA LEU A 110 1.01 -9.42 -4.77
C LEU A 110 2.27 -10.25 -5.02
N GLN A 111 3.10 -10.45 -4.00
CA GLN A 111 4.27 -11.32 -4.09
C GLN A 111 3.89 -12.79 -4.38
N HIS A 112 2.73 -13.22 -3.87
CA HIS A 112 2.15 -14.52 -4.16
C HIS A 112 1.42 -14.60 -5.50
N GLY A 113 1.47 -13.55 -6.31
CA GLY A 113 0.94 -13.53 -7.68
C GLY A 113 -0.54 -13.24 -7.78
N TYR A 114 -1.17 -12.70 -6.72
CA TYR A 114 -2.55 -12.26 -6.77
C TYR A 114 -2.81 -11.00 -5.94
N THR A 115 -4.00 -10.42 -6.03
CA THR A 115 -4.50 -9.46 -5.03
C THR A 115 -6.00 -9.60 -4.87
N THR A 116 -6.48 -9.35 -3.66
CA THR A 116 -7.91 -9.22 -3.36
C THR A 116 -8.38 -7.77 -3.34
N HIS A 117 -7.46 -6.81 -3.32
CA HIS A 117 -7.75 -5.39 -3.15
C HIS A 117 -7.07 -4.54 -4.23
N VAL A 118 -7.89 -3.96 -5.09
CA VAL A 118 -7.46 -3.06 -6.17
C VAL A 118 -7.65 -1.62 -5.75
N GLN A 119 -6.68 -0.77 -6.11
CA GLN A 119 -6.74 0.67 -5.99
C GLN A 119 -6.43 1.29 -7.35
N VAL A 120 -7.06 2.41 -7.72
CA VAL A 120 -6.79 3.06 -9.01
C VAL A 120 -5.59 4.00 -8.89
N PHE A 121 -5.57 4.81 -7.83
CA PHE A 121 -4.50 5.75 -7.52
C PHE A 121 -4.22 5.75 -6.02
N GLY A 122 -2.96 5.97 -5.65
CA GLY A 122 -2.56 6.20 -4.27
C GLY A 122 -1.44 5.28 -3.80
N GLN A 123 -1.17 5.35 -2.50
CA GLN A 123 -0.16 4.54 -1.83
C GLN A 123 -0.73 3.98 -0.52
N PHE A 124 -0.28 2.78 -0.15
CA PHE A 124 -0.69 2.11 1.09
C PHE A 124 0.37 2.17 2.21
N HIS A 125 1.42 3.00 2.06
CA HIS A 125 2.61 3.02 2.93
C HIS A 125 3.14 4.44 3.20
N ILE A 126 3.90 4.64 4.30
CA ILE A 126 4.79 5.82 4.45
C ILE A 126 6.06 5.54 3.68
N GLY A 127 6.56 6.57 3.01
CA GLY A 127 7.81 6.49 2.27
C GLY A 127 7.51 6.19 0.82
N GLY A 128 8.09 7.02 -0.02
CA GLY A 128 7.81 7.14 -1.44
C GLY A 128 8.60 8.33 -1.93
N GLY A 129 9.69 8.08 -2.66
CA GLY A 129 10.57 9.14 -3.14
C GLY A 129 9.83 10.14 -4.04
N SER A 130 10.12 11.43 -3.85
CA SER A 130 9.58 12.56 -4.64
C SER A 130 9.81 12.47 -6.16
N HIS A 131 10.58 11.48 -6.62
CA HIS A 131 10.97 11.35 -8.00
C HIS A 131 9.86 10.77 -8.90
N VAL A 132 8.80 10.19 -8.34
CA VAL A 132 7.74 9.49 -9.11
C VAL A 132 6.30 9.86 -8.73
N ARG A 133 6.05 11.10 -8.31
CA ARG A 133 4.66 11.57 -8.24
C ARG A 133 4.14 11.74 -9.68
N ASP A 134 3.22 10.86 -10.10
CA ASP A 134 2.60 10.87 -11.44
C ASP A 134 1.38 11.79 -11.50
N THR A 135 0.58 11.81 -10.44
CA THR A 135 -0.60 12.68 -10.32
C THR A 135 -0.69 13.26 -8.91
N ASP A 136 -1.54 14.28 -8.73
CA ASP A 136 -1.86 14.80 -7.41
C ASP A 136 -2.43 13.73 -6.47
N ALA A 137 -3.11 12.72 -7.05
CA ALA A 137 -3.69 11.56 -6.38
C ALA A 137 -2.71 10.41 -6.09
N GLY A 138 -1.44 10.51 -6.52
CA GLY A 138 -0.41 9.48 -6.34
C GLY A 138 -0.12 8.66 -7.61
N PRO A 139 0.68 7.57 -7.51
CA PRO A 139 0.98 6.73 -8.66
C PRO A 139 -0.25 5.92 -9.09
N PRO A 140 -0.47 5.72 -10.40
CA PRO A 140 -1.49 4.81 -10.91
C PRO A 140 -1.09 3.37 -10.62
N TRP A 141 -2.08 2.50 -10.45
CA TRP A 141 -1.88 1.05 -10.34
C TRP A 141 -2.42 0.32 -11.56
N ASP A 142 -1.65 -0.66 -12.04
CA ASP A 142 -2.06 -1.56 -13.10
C ASP A 142 -1.92 -3.02 -12.62
N TYR A 143 -3.05 -3.70 -12.48
CA TYR A 143 -3.09 -5.09 -12.02
C TYR A 143 -3.15 -6.09 -13.19
N SER A 144 -2.98 -5.64 -14.43
CA SER A 144 -3.07 -6.50 -15.62
C SER A 144 -2.07 -7.65 -15.60
N GLY A 145 -0.95 -7.54 -14.89
CA GLY A 145 0.04 -8.60 -14.76
C GLY A 145 -0.22 -9.64 -13.66
N THR A 146 -1.27 -9.50 -12.83
CA THR A 146 -1.51 -10.36 -11.65
C THR A 146 -2.94 -10.91 -11.60
N TRP A 147 -3.16 -11.98 -10.84
CA TRP A 147 -4.52 -12.46 -10.59
C TRP A 147 -5.27 -11.50 -9.68
N VAL A 148 -6.47 -11.07 -10.08
CA VAL A 148 -7.37 -10.34 -9.18
C VAL A 148 -8.42 -11.32 -8.70
N LEU A 149 -8.44 -11.56 -7.39
CA LEU A 149 -9.35 -12.50 -6.74
C LEU A 149 -10.40 -11.75 -5.93
N LEU A 150 -11.56 -12.37 -5.78
CA LEU A 150 -12.53 -11.99 -4.76
C LEU A 150 -12.05 -12.48 -3.38
N ARG A 151 -12.64 -11.93 -2.31
CA ARG A 151 -12.30 -12.29 -0.92
C ARG A 151 -12.49 -13.79 -0.58
N ASP A 152 -13.23 -14.51 -1.41
CA ASP A 152 -13.53 -15.95 -1.30
C ASP A 152 -12.64 -16.82 -2.22
N GLY A 153 -11.69 -16.21 -2.93
CA GLY A 153 -10.75 -16.89 -3.82
C GLY A 153 -11.24 -17.06 -5.25
N ARG A 154 -12.49 -16.70 -5.57
CA ARG A 154 -12.97 -16.73 -6.96
C ARG A 154 -12.22 -15.71 -7.81
N VAL A 155 -11.97 -16.07 -9.06
CA VAL A 155 -11.28 -15.18 -10.02
C VAL A 155 -12.20 -14.03 -10.41
N LYS A 156 -11.71 -12.81 -10.26
CA LYS A 156 -12.32 -11.59 -10.82
C LYS A 156 -11.66 -11.18 -12.14
N SER A 157 -10.33 -11.31 -12.24
CA SER A 157 -9.57 -11.08 -13.47
C SER A 157 -8.34 -11.98 -13.51
N ALA A 158 -7.99 -12.44 -14.71
CA ALA A 158 -6.76 -13.18 -14.99
C ALA A 158 -5.62 -12.22 -15.41
N PRO A 159 -4.35 -12.61 -15.20
CA PRO A 159 -3.20 -11.87 -15.68
C PRO A 159 -3.11 -11.93 -17.21
N GLN A 160 -2.65 -10.85 -17.81
CA GLN A 160 -2.40 -10.71 -19.24
C GLN A 160 -0.92 -10.95 -19.56
N PRO A 161 -0.61 -11.68 -20.64
CA PRO A 161 0.77 -11.87 -21.08
C PRO A 161 1.48 -10.54 -21.36
N GLY A 162 2.76 -10.44 -20.99
CA GLY A 162 3.60 -9.29 -21.31
C GLY A 162 3.59 -8.16 -20.28
N TYR A 163 2.64 -8.14 -19.34
CA TYR A 163 2.58 -7.17 -18.25
C TYR A 163 3.42 -7.62 -17.05
N ASP A 164 4.15 -6.68 -16.45
CA ASP A 164 4.88 -6.94 -15.19
C ASP A 164 3.91 -6.72 -14.01
N PRO A 165 3.67 -7.74 -13.17
CA PRO A 165 2.73 -7.63 -12.05
C PRO A 165 3.17 -6.54 -11.05
N PRO A 166 2.22 -5.89 -10.36
CA PRO A 166 2.57 -5.05 -9.22
C PRO A 166 3.25 -5.85 -8.11
N GLY A 167 4.17 -5.23 -7.39
CA GLY A 167 4.90 -5.83 -6.27
C GLY A 167 6.32 -5.30 -6.13
N LEU A 168 7.14 -5.95 -5.30
CA LEU A 168 8.52 -5.53 -5.03
C LEU A 168 9.49 -6.15 -6.04
N TYR A 169 10.39 -5.32 -6.54
CA TYR A 169 11.45 -5.69 -7.47
C TYR A 169 12.76 -5.02 -7.06
N PRO A 170 13.92 -5.46 -7.58
CA PRO A 170 15.15 -4.69 -7.47
C PRO A 170 14.94 -3.23 -7.90
N SER A 171 15.43 -2.29 -7.11
CA SER A 171 15.22 -0.87 -7.36
C SER A 171 16.14 -0.36 -8.47
N PRO A 172 15.60 0.41 -9.43
CA PRO A 172 16.42 1.09 -10.42
C PRO A 172 17.14 2.33 -9.85
N ALA A 173 16.67 2.87 -8.73
CA ALA A 173 17.21 4.08 -8.11
C ALA A 173 18.21 3.79 -6.97
N ARG A 174 18.08 2.63 -6.31
CA ARG A 174 18.89 2.26 -5.14
C ARG A 174 19.42 0.82 -5.26
N PRO A 175 20.67 0.62 -5.72
CA PRO A 175 21.26 -0.72 -5.83
C PRO A 175 21.19 -1.51 -4.52
N GLY A 176 20.83 -2.80 -4.61
CA GLY A 176 20.71 -3.70 -3.45
C GLY A 176 19.41 -3.55 -2.64
N ALA A 177 18.57 -2.55 -2.94
CA ALA A 177 17.26 -2.40 -2.31
C ALA A 177 16.14 -2.95 -3.20
N TYR A 178 15.03 -3.34 -2.57
CA TYR A 178 13.79 -3.63 -3.27
C TYR A 178 12.86 -2.43 -3.22
N GLU A 179 12.16 -2.17 -4.31
CA GLU A 179 11.23 -1.07 -4.45
C GLU A 179 9.90 -1.56 -5.00
N LEU A 180 8.81 -0.93 -4.56
CA LEU A 180 7.46 -1.28 -5.02
C LEU A 180 7.17 -0.66 -6.40
N TRP A 181 6.83 -1.54 -7.33
CA TRP A 181 6.28 -1.28 -8.66
C TRP A 181 4.75 -1.43 -8.63
N THR A 182 4.02 -0.47 -9.19
CA THR A 182 2.54 -0.48 -9.19
C THR A 182 1.92 -1.23 -10.37
N GLY A 183 2.73 -1.79 -11.27
CA GLY A 183 2.31 -2.23 -12.59
C GLY A 183 2.52 -1.17 -13.67
N ALA A 184 2.61 0.10 -13.28
CA ALA A 184 2.74 1.24 -14.20
C ALA A 184 3.92 2.16 -13.87
N SER A 185 4.24 2.34 -12.58
CA SER A 185 5.37 3.18 -12.15
C SER A 185 5.99 2.71 -10.84
N TRP A 186 7.22 3.17 -10.59
CA TRP A 186 7.93 2.96 -9.34
C TRP A 186 7.44 3.92 -8.26
N THR A 187 7.24 3.44 -7.03
CA THR A 187 6.65 4.26 -5.96
C THR A 187 7.68 5.00 -5.10
N GLY A 188 8.96 4.62 -5.18
CA GLY A 188 9.99 5.04 -4.23
C GLY A 188 9.81 4.46 -2.82
N TYR A 189 8.96 3.45 -2.65
CA TYR A 189 8.79 2.74 -1.39
C TYR A 189 9.76 1.56 -1.29
N TYR A 190 10.56 1.58 -0.22
CA TYR A 190 11.52 0.53 0.12
C TYR A 190 11.05 -0.13 1.41
N PRO A 191 10.63 -1.40 1.40
CA PRO A 191 10.35 -2.12 2.62
C PRO A 191 11.64 -2.23 3.44
N THR A 192 11.56 -1.83 4.70
CA THR A 192 12.62 -1.95 5.72
C THR A 192 12.53 -3.28 6.43
#